data_AF-A0A7C6FNH2-F1
#
_entry.id   AF-A0A7C6FNH2-F1
#
_cell.length_a   1.000
_cell.length_b   1.000
_cell.length_c   1.000
_cell.angle_alpha   90.00
_cell.angle_beta   90.00
_cell.angle_gamma   90.00
#
_symmetry.space_group_name_H-M   'P 1'
#
loop_
_entity.id
_entity.type
_entity.pdbx_description
1 polymer ?
#
loop_
_entity_poly.entity_id
_entity_poly.type
_entity_poly.pdbx_seq_one_letter_code
_entity_poly.pdbx_strand_id
1 'polypeptide(L)'
;MENLLRRYEIGAYHQNESELTRSMEKYGFRNVTTEYITINLTPDNPCCSKDMAHAMINANRLCSLDSVERLLHVADNLVTFSEVEKLKQVINTKYDKRIKLYDQGIKQRGTNVSVTMVVRGMKWFCRQTEKRSEKSVC
;
A
#
# COMPACT_ATOMS: atom_id res chain seq x y z
N MET A 1 -6.22 0.51 26.58
CA MET A 1 -5.76 0.35 25.19
C MET A 1 -4.82 -0.83 25.04
N GLU A 2 -3.77 -0.92 25.84
CA GLU A 2 -2.75 -2.00 25.80
C GLU A 2 -3.30 -3.43 25.98
N ASN A 3 -4.32 -3.59 26.84
CA ASN A 3 -5.00 -4.87 27.07
C ASN A 3 -5.83 -5.34 25.85
N LEU A 4 -6.36 -4.41 25.06
CA LEU A 4 -7.08 -4.67 23.81
C LEU A 4 -6.12 -5.06 22.68
N LEU A 5 -4.99 -4.35 22.55
CA LEU A 5 -3.96 -4.65 21.54
C LEU A 5 -3.39 -6.06 21.73
N ARG A 6 -3.10 -6.45 22.98
CA ARG A 6 -2.66 -7.82 23.29
C ARG A 6 -3.74 -8.87 23.03
N ARG A 7 -4.99 -8.60 23.39
CA ARG A 7 -6.11 -9.56 23.21
C ARG A 7 -6.36 -9.90 21.75
N TYR A 8 -6.17 -8.94 20.84
CA TYR A 8 -6.41 -9.12 19.41
C TYR A 8 -5.10 -9.22 18.59
N GLU A 9 -3.96 -9.38 19.25
CA GLU A 9 -2.62 -9.45 18.62
C GLU A 9 -2.35 -8.29 17.62
N ILE A 10 -2.95 -7.13 17.87
CA ILE A 10 -2.82 -5.96 17.00
C ILE A 10 -1.37 -5.47 17.10
N GLY A 11 -0.65 -5.53 15.98
CA GLY A 11 0.77 -5.17 15.93
C GLY A 11 1.72 -6.25 16.40
N ALA A 12 1.29 -7.51 16.55
CA ALA A 12 2.16 -8.62 16.98
C ALA A 12 3.38 -8.84 16.06
N TYR A 13 3.29 -8.40 14.80
CA TYR A 13 4.36 -8.45 13.81
C TYR A 13 4.86 -7.06 13.42
N HIS A 14 4.60 -6.04 14.23
CA HIS A 14 5.14 -4.71 13.97
C HIS A 14 6.68 -4.78 13.98
N GLN A 15 7.30 -4.27 12.91
CA GLN A 15 8.75 -4.19 12.77
C GLN A 15 9.12 -2.79 12.31
N ASN A 16 10.15 -2.21 12.93
CA ASN A 16 10.82 -1.05 12.34
C ASN A 16 11.70 -1.46 11.14
N GLU A 17 12.27 -0.46 10.47
CA GLU A 17 13.08 -0.64 9.26
C GLU A 17 14.25 -1.61 9.48
N SER A 18 14.90 -1.52 10.65
CA SER A 18 16.05 -2.37 10.98
C SER A 18 15.63 -3.80 11.33
N GLU A 19 14.49 -3.93 12.02
CA GLU A 19 13.94 -5.20 12.45
C GLU A 19 13.47 -6.06 11.28
N LEU A 20 12.97 -5.45 10.21
CA LEU A 20 12.53 -6.17 9.01
C LEU A 20 13.69 -6.94 8.36
N THR A 21 14.83 -6.28 8.17
CA THR A 21 16.06 -6.89 7.64
C THR A 21 16.54 -8.03 8.53
N ARG A 22 16.62 -7.79 9.84
CA ARG A 22 17.07 -8.80 10.82
C ARG A 22 16.13 -10.00 10.90
N SER A 23 14.83 -9.77 10.72
CA SER A 23 13.81 -10.83 10.65
C SER A 23 14.09 -11.77 9.48
N MET A 24 14.35 -11.22 8.29
CA MET A 24 14.67 -12.03 7.11
C MET A 24 15.91 -12.91 7.36
N GLU A 25 16.98 -12.36 7.92
CA GLU A 25 18.18 -13.13 8.27
C GLU A 25 17.86 -14.25 9.26
N LYS A 26 17.11 -13.95 10.32
CA LYS A 26 16.67 -14.93 11.32
C LYS A 26 15.91 -16.10 10.70
N TYR A 27 15.11 -15.85 9.66
CA TYR A 27 14.33 -16.87 8.97
C TYR A 27 15.06 -17.55 7.79
N GLY A 28 16.39 -17.40 7.73
CA GLY A 28 17.27 -18.14 6.84
C GLY A 28 17.46 -17.51 5.46
N PHE A 29 17.01 -16.26 5.26
CA PHE A 29 17.42 -15.49 4.11
C PHE A 29 18.89 -15.07 4.28
N ARG A 30 19.65 -15.11 3.20
CA ARG A 30 21.05 -14.68 3.12
C ARG A 30 21.19 -13.54 2.13
N ASN A 31 22.29 -12.80 2.21
CA ASN A 31 22.56 -11.63 1.38
C ASN A 31 21.39 -10.63 1.44
N VAL A 32 20.94 -10.32 2.66
CA VAL A 32 19.82 -9.40 2.83
C VAL A 32 20.31 -7.98 2.56
N THR A 33 19.64 -7.29 1.63
CA THR A 33 19.96 -5.92 1.22
C THR A 33 18.73 -5.05 1.37
N THR A 34 18.95 -3.80 1.76
CA THR A 34 17.90 -2.77 1.83
C THR A 34 18.21 -1.66 0.84
N GLU A 35 17.20 -1.26 0.09
CA GLU A 35 17.23 -0.09 -0.77
C GLU A 35 16.03 0.81 -0.49
N TYR A 36 16.15 2.08 -0.84
CA TYR A 36 15.06 3.04 -0.72
C TYR A 36 14.77 3.64 -2.09
N ILE A 37 13.48 3.69 -2.43
CA ILE A 37 12.98 4.33 -3.63
C ILE A 37 12.18 5.55 -3.19
N THR A 38 12.57 6.72 -3.65
CA THR A 38 11.82 7.96 -3.46
C THR A 38 11.17 8.37 -4.77
N ILE A 39 9.84 8.41 -4.79
CA ILE A 39 9.05 8.75 -5.98
C ILE A 39 8.30 10.04 -5.71
N ASN A 40 8.50 11.02 -6.58
CA ASN A 40 7.68 12.22 -6.57
C ASN A 40 6.31 11.89 -7.20
N LEU A 41 5.25 12.02 -6.40
CA LEU A 41 3.86 11.78 -6.79
C LEU A 41 3.07 13.08 -6.90
N THR A 42 3.75 14.19 -7.20
CA THR A 42 3.17 15.52 -7.38
C THR A 42 2.81 15.74 -8.84
N PRO A 43 1.52 15.78 -9.22
CA PRO A 43 1.11 15.91 -10.62
C PRO A 43 1.61 17.19 -11.30
N ASP A 44 1.79 18.26 -10.52
CA ASP A 44 2.18 19.58 -11.03
C ASP A 44 3.70 19.73 -11.26
N ASN A 45 4.49 18.73 -10.89
CA ASN A 45 5.95 18.72 -11.08
C ASN A 45 6.29 18.82 -12.59
N PRO A 46 7.10 19.81 -13.02
CA PRO A 46 7.53 19.94 -14.41
C PRO A 46 8.20 18.70 -15.01
N CYS A 47 8.82 17.86 -14.19
CA CYS A 47 9.47 16.62 -14.62
C CYS A 47 8.47 15.49 -14.93
N CYS A 48 7.20 15.63 -14.55
CA CYS A 48 6.16 14.65 -14.85
C CYS A 48 5.54 14.94 -16.22
N SER A 49 5.39 13.90 -17.04
CA SER A 49 4.59 14.01 -18.27
C SER A 49 3.13 14.30 -17.94
N LYS A 50 2.39 14.85 -18.92
CA LYS A 50 0.95 15.09 -18.80
C LYS A 50 0.19 13.81 -18.42
N ASP A 51 0.49 12.72 -19.11
CA ASP A 51 -0.15 11.42 -18.89
C ASP A 51 0.12 10.89 -17.48
N MET A 52 1.37 11.04 -17.00
CA MET A 52 1.74 10.66 -15.63
C MET A 52 1.00 11.50 -14.59
N ALA A 53 0.89 12.81 -14.80
CA ALA A 53 0.15 13.69 -13.92
C ALA A 53 -1.35 13.33 -13.86
N HIS A 54 -1.97 13.04 -15.01
CA HIS A 54 -3.35 12.56 -15.08
C HIS A 54 -3.50 11.21 -14.36
N ALA A 55 -2.58 10.29 -14.56
CA ALA A 55 -2.56 9.00 -13.86
C ALA A 55 -2.47 9.18 -12.34
N MET A 56 -1.60 10.07 -11.84
CA MET A 56 -1.50 10.39 -10.41
C MET A 56 -2.79 10.98 -9.85
N ILE A 57 -3.43 11.92 -10.57
CA ILE A 57 -4.71 12.51 -10.16
C ILE A 57 -5.80 11.43 -10.09
N ASN A 58 -5.86 10.53 -11.07
CA ASN A 58 -6.84 9.44 -11.10
C ASN A 58 -6.55 8.35 -10.07
N ALA A 59 -5.28 8.06 -9.77
CA ALA A 59 -4.93 7.16 -8.68
C ALA A 59 -5.43 7.71 -7.33
N ASN A 60 -5.25 9.01 -7.07
CA ASN A 60 -5.79 9.65 -5.87
C ASN A 60 -7.32 9.63 -5.83
N ARG A 61 -7.98 9.78 -6.99
CA ARG A 61 -9.43 9.62 -7.13
C ARG A 61 -9.87 8.23 -6.68
N LEU A 62 -9.23 7.18 -7.20
CA LEU A 62 -9.53 5.79 -6.85
C LEU A 62 -9.35 5.54 -5.35
N CYS A 63 -8.21 5.94 -4.77
CA CYS A 63 -7.98 5.79 -3.32
C CYS A 63 -9.07 6.49 -2.48
N SER A 64 -9.56 7.65 -2.94
CA SER A 64 -10.63 8.37 -2.25
C SER A 64 -11.97 7.63 -2.34
N LEU A 65 -12.30 7.07 -3.51
CA LEU A 65 -13.51 6.27 -3.71
C LEU A 65 -13.46 4.97 -2.88
N ASP A 66 -12.34 4.26 -2.87
CA ASP A 66 -12.15 3.04 -2.09
C ASP A 66 -12.28 3.31 -0.59
N SER A 67 -11.75 4.44 -0.12
CA SER A 67 -11.85 4.85 1.29
C SER A 67 -13.30 5.10 1.70
N VAL A 68 -14.11 5.67 0.80
CA VAL A 68 -15.53 5.92 1.02
C VAL A 68 -16.35 4.63 0.94
N GLU A 69 -16.02 3.73 0.02
CA GLU A 69 -16.65 2.40 -0.06
C GLU A 69 -16.51 1.63 1.26
N ARG A 70 -15.32 1.70 1.87
CA ARG A 70 -15.04 1.03 3.15
C ARG A 70 -15.93 1.50 4.31
N LEU A 71 -16.57 2.67 4.22
CA LEU A 71 -17.47 3.17 5.27
C LEU A 71 -18.68 2.26 5.46
N LEU A 72 -19.16 1.60 4.39
CA LEU A 72 -20.26 0.65 4.47
C LEU A 72 -19.95 -0.57 5.33
N HIS A 73 -18.67 -0.88 5.54
CA HIS A 73 -18.22 -2.04 6.31
C HIS A 73 -17.73 -1.68 7.70
N VAL A 74 -17.16 -0.48 7.88
CA VAL A 74 -16.55 -0.06 9.15
C VAL A 74 -17.51 0.77 10.00
N ALA A 75 -18.52 1.39 9.37
CA ALA A 75 -19.45 2.32 10.00
C ALA A 75 -20.88 2.15 9.44
N ASP A 76 -21.31 0.90 9.24
CA ASP A 76 -22.61 0.51 8.70
C ASP A 76 -23.82 1.13 9.45
N ASN A 77 -23.66 1.39 10.75
CA ASN A 77 -24.68 2.01 11.59
C ASN A 77 -24.72 3.54 11.52
N LEU A 78 -23.70 4.17 10.91
CA LEU A 78 -23.51 5.63 10.91
C LEU A 78 -23.69 6.26 9.54
N VAL A 79 -23.59 5.49 8.47
CA VAL A 79 -23.64 6.01 7.10
C VAL A 79 -24.57 5.16 6.26
N THR A 80 -25.49 5.79 5.57
CA THR A 80 -26.38 5.11 4.65
C THR A 80 -25.72 4.92 3.28
N PHE A 81 -26.18 3.92 2.53
CA PHE A 81 -25.76 3.72 1.14
C PHE A 81 -25.96 4.99 0.29
N SER A 82 -27.07 5.71 0.48
CA SER A 82 -27.35 6.95 -0.26
C SER A 82 -26.31 8.05 0.02
N GLU A 83 -25.86 8.19 1.26
CA GLU A 83 -24.83 9.17 1.64
C GLU A 83 -23.47 8.80 1.06
N VAL A 84 -23.12 7.51 1.04
CA VAL A 84 -21.90 7.00 0.40
C VAL A 84 -21.92 7.31 -1.10
N GLU A 85 -23.03 7.05 -1.79
CA GLU A 85 -23.16 7.36 -3.22
C GLU A 85 -23.05 8.87 -3.52
N LYS A 86 -23.70 9.71 -2.70
CA LYS A 86 -23.53 11.17 -2.80
C LYS A 86 -22.08 11.59 -2.61
N LEU A 87 -21.38 10.99 -1.65
CA LEU A 87 -19.98 11.30 -1.39
C LEU A 87 -19.08 10.89 -2.57
N LYS A 88 -19.34 9.74 -3.20
CA LYS A 88 -18.66 9.34 -4.44
C LYS A 88 -18.86 10.35 -5.58
N GLN A 89 -20.09 10.87 -5.75
CA GLN A 89 -20.38 11.89 -6.76
C GLN A 89 -19.60 13.20 -6.50
N VAL A 90 -19.53 13.63 -5.23
CA VAL A 90 -18.73 14.81 -4.83
C VAL A 90 -17.24 14.58 -5.11
N ILE A 91 -16.73 13.39 -4.79
CA ILE A 91 -15.34 13.00 -5.07
C ILE A 91 -15.05 13.06 -6.58
N ASN A 92 -15.89 12.43 -7.41
CA ASN A 92 -15.71 12.46 -8.86
C ASN A 92 -15.70 13.91 -9.39
N THR A 93 -16.67 14.73 -8.97
CA THR A 93 -16.75 16.15 -9.36
C THR A 93 -15.49 16.93 -8.96
N LYS A 94 -14.97 16.69 -7.75
CA LYS A 94 -13.72 17.30 -7.26
C LYS A 94 -12.53 16.95 -8.17
N TYR A 95 -12.38 15.68 -8.54
CA TYR A 95 -11.26 15.24 -9.36
C TYR A 95 -11.42 15.62 -10.84
N ASP A 96 -12.64 15.68 -11.38
CA ASP A 96 -12.89 16.21 -12.71
C ASP A 96 -12.49 17.68 -12.81
N LYS A 97 -12.85 18.47 -11.79
CA LYS A 97 -12.38 19.85 -11.68
C LYS A 97 -10.85 19.92 -11.57
N ARG A 98 -10.21 19.00 -10.83
CA ARG A 98 -8.75 18.96 -10.70
C ARG A 98 -8.04 18.73 -12.04
N ILE A 99 -8.54 17.81 -12.87
CA ILE A 99 -8.01 17.55 -14.22
C ILE A 99 -8.19 18.79 -15.10
N LYS A 100 -9.39 19.39 -15.11
CA LYS A 100 -9.64 20.62 -15.90
C LYS A 100 -8.67 21.76 -15.53
N LEU A 101 -8.48 22.00 -14.23
CA LEU A 101 -7.54 23.03 -13.76
C LEU A 101 -6.10 22.71 -14.16
N TYR A 102 -5.69 21.44 -14.08
CA TYR A 102 -4.37 21.01 -14.53
C TYR A 102 -4.16 21.30 -16.02
N ASP A 103 -5.13 20.92 -16.86
CA ASP A 103 -5.09 21.13 -18.30
C ASP A 103 -5.09 22.61 -18.69
N GLN A 104 -5.66 23.48 -17.85
CA GLN A 104 -5.61 24.94 -17.97
C GLN A 104 -4.30 25.55 -17.45
N GLY A 105 -3.36 24.75 -16.94
CA GLY A 105 -2.11 25.22 -16.35
C GLY A 105 -2.24 25.81 -14.95
N ILE A 106 -3.42 25.70 -14.31
CA ILE A 106 -3.67 26.16 -12.95
C ILE A 106 -3.20 25.08 -11.97
N LYS A 107 -1.95 25.22 -11.51
CA LYS A 107 -1.27 24.27 -10.62
C LYS A 107 -1.66 24.47 -9.16
N GLN A 108 -1.72 23.36 -8.40
CA GLN A 108 -1.91 23.38 -6.95
C GLN A 108 -0.53 23.26 -6.27
N ARG A 109 -0.27 24.04 -5.22
CA ARG A 109 1.04 24.08 -4.54
C ARG A 109 1.26 22.92 -3.55
N GLY A 110 0.62 21.79 -3.77
CA GLY A 110 0.78 20.60 -2.93
C GLY A 110 1.97 19.75 -3.37
N THR A 111 2.60 19.05 -2.43
CA THR A 111 3.66 18.08 -2.69
C THR A 111 3.24 16.72 -2.16
N ASN A 112 3.40 15.68 -2.95
CA ASN A 112 3.23 14.28 -2.54
C ASN A 112 4.48 13.50 -2.95
N VAL A 113 5.05 12.76 -2.00
CA VAL A 113 6.24 11.93 -2.19
C VAL A 113 5.98 10.60 -1.52
N SER A 114 6.28 9.51 -2.22
CA SER A 114 6.34 8.18 -1.63
C SER A 114 7.79 7.79 -1.37
N VAL A 115 8.07 7.30 -0.18
CA VAL A 115 9.33 6.66 0.17
C VAL A 115 9.03 5.19 0.45
N THR A 116 9.58 4.31 -0.37
CA THR A 116 9.39 2.87 -0.26
C THR A 116 10.71 2.21 0.09
N MET A 117 10.75 1.50 1.21
CA MET A 117 11.87 0.64 1.56
C MET A 117 11.70 -0.73 0.89
N VAL A 118 12.70 -1.17 0.15
CA VAL A 118 12.74 -2.46 -0.53
C VAL A 118 13.75 -3.33 0.18
N VAL A 119 13.30 -4.42 0.78
CA VAL A 119 14.18 -5.44 1.39
C VAL A 119 14.19 -6.67 0.51
N ARG A 120 15.39 -7.15 0.18
CA ARG A 120 15.60 -8.33 -0.65
C ARG A 120 16.55 -9.28 0.06
N GLY A 121 16.39 -10.57 -0.17
CA GLY A 121 17.28 -11.61 0.34
C GLY A 121 17.04 -12.92 -0.39
N MET A 122 18.03 -13.80 -0.38
CA MET A 122 17.96 -15.10 -1.04
C MET A 122 17.83 -16.22 -0.02
N LYS A 123 16.80 -17.05 -0.16
CA LYS A 123 16.62 -18.26 0.64
C LYS A 123 16.83 -19.48 -0.25
N TRP A 124 17.86 -20.27 0.04
CA TRP A 124 18.11 -21.51 -0.69
C TRP A 124 17.02 -22.53 -0.37
N PHE A 125 16.45 -23.16 -1.40
CA PHE A 125 15.56 -24.30 -1.21
C PHE A 125 16.37 -25.48 -0.68
N CYS A 126 16.03 -25.95 0.52
CA CYS A 126 16.41 -27.29 0.94
C CYS A 126 15.42 -28.25 0.28
N ARG A 127 15.87 -29.13 -0.63
CA ARG A 127 15.06 -30.26 -1.08
C ARG A 127 14.68 -31.04 0.18
N GLN A 128 13.40 -31.08 0.51
CA GLN A 128 12.92 -32.07 1.46
C GLN A 128 13.13 -33.44 0.81
N THR A 129 14.24 -34.11 1.11
CA THR A 129 14.36 -35.55 0.88
C THR A 129 13.42 -36.22 1.86
N GLU A 130 12.19 -36.43 1.41
CA GLU A 130 11.19 -37.28 2.03
C GLU A 130 11.80 -38.68 2.19
N LYS A 131 12.20 -39.04 3.41
CA LYS A 131 12.54 -40.43 3.75
C LYS A 131 11.25 -41.25 3.68
N ARG A 132 10.91 -41.73 2.49
CA ARG A 132 9.95 -42.83 2.34
C ARG A 132 10.64 -44.09 2.87
N SER A 133 10.27 -44.47 4.09
CA SER A 133 10.61 -45.78 4.64
C SER A 133 9.87 -46.85 3.83
N GLU A 134 10.50 -47.40 2.80
CA GLU A 134 10.08 -48.67 2.23
C GLU A 134 10.47 -49.78 3.21
N LYS A 135 9.45 -50.33 3.88
CA LYS A 135 9.52 -51.69 4.40
C LYS A 135 9.54 -52.62 3.19
N SER A 136 10.70 -53.18 2.83
CA SER A 136 10.75 -54.38 1.99
C SER A 136 10.89 -55.60 2.90
N VAL A 137 9.82 -56.37 2.93
CA VAL A 137 9.80 -57.78 3.31
C VAL A 137 10.82 -58.54 2.45
N CYS A 138 11.74 -59.24 3.11
CA CYS A 138 12.24 -60.58 2.82
C CYS A 138 13.06 -61.05 4.02
#